data_AF-A0A947X9B2-F1
#
_entry.id   AF-A0A947X9B2-F1
#
_cell.length_a   1.000
_cell.length_b   1.000
_cell.length_c   1.000
_cell.angle_alpha   90.00
_cell.angle_beta   90.00
_cell.angle_gamma   90.00
#
_symmetry.space_group_name_H-M   'P 1'
#
loop_
_entity.id
_entity.type
_entity.pdbx_description
1 polymer ?
#
loop_
_entity_poly.entity_id
_entity_poly.type
_entity_poly.pdbx_seq_one_letter_code
_entity_poly.pdbx_strand_id
1 'polypeptide(L)'
;MQKGYLPFYYPDFLMHICVWVLLRYREWKYGYPYRRIKLTQNRYAKVEPRDFEKLNKHKWYAKRCINRFYAHRKNEAGINVGMHREIMKPWRGYCVDHINGDGLDNRRANLRIVTIAENNYNKRKSLNVRSSQYKGVSIDKRNKKWRAIIYYKYRKISLGSYENEIDAAKAYDEAAKELFGKFAKLNFDED
;
A
#
# COMPACT_ATOMS: atom_id res chain seq x y z
N MET A 1 -18.16 -42.37 41.09
CA MET A 1 -19.06 -41.30 40.60
C MET A 1 -18.37 -40.59 39.44
N GLN A 2 -18.77 -40.87 38.19
CA GLN A 2 -18.29 -40.16 37.00
C GLN A 2 -18.98 -38.79 36.92
N LYS A 3 -18.21 -37.70 36.88
CA LYS A 3 -18.74 -36.36 36.59
C LYS A 3 -19.02 -36.27 35.09
N GLY A 4 -20.29 -36.40 34.69
CA GLY A 4 -20.74 -36.14 33.33
C GLY A 4 -20.66 -34.65 33.03
N TYR A 5 -19.83 -34.26 32.06
CA TYR A 5 -19.90 -32.92 31.49
C TYR A 5 -21.08 -32.87 30.53
N LEU A 6 -22.12 -32.13 30.88
CA LEU A 6 -23.18 -31.76 29.94
C LEU A 6 -22.59 -30.75 28.94
N PRO A 7 -22.64 -31.00 27.63
CA PRO A 7 -22.24 -30.00 26.64
C PRO A 7 -23.23 -28.84 26.72
N PHE A 8 -22.76 -27.67 27.14
CA PHE A 8 -23.52 -26.42 27.05
C PHE A 8 -23.82 -26.17 25.57
N TYR A 9 -25.07 -26.43 25.16
CA TYR A 9 -25.54 -26.19 23.80
C TYR A 9 -25.94 -24.73 23.71
N TYR A 10 -25.08 -23.91 23.11
CA TYR A 10 -25.44 -22.53 22.79
C TYR A 10 -26.35 -22.53 21.58
N PRO A 11 -27.47 -21.79 21.59
CA PRO A 11 -28.26 -21.56 20.40
C PRO A 11 -27.37 -21.01 19.28
N ASP A 12 -27.47 -21.56 18.06
CA ASP A 12 -26.60 -21.21 16.92
C ASP A 12 -26.53 -19.69 16.69
N PHE A 13 -27.65 -18.99 16.90
CA PHE A 13 -27.72 -17.52 16.78
C PHE A 13 -26.78 -16.77 17.73
N LEU A 14 -26.62 -17.23 18.98
CA LEU A 14 -25.69 -16.63 19.95
C LEU A 14 -24.23 -16.87 19.54
N MET A 15 -23.91 -18.06 19.01
CA MET A 15 -22.59 -18.33 18.43
C MET A 15 -22.32 -17.44 17.21
N HIS A 16 -23.30 -17.24 16.34
CA HIS A 16 -23.16 -16.35 15.18
C HIS A 16 -22.96 -14.89 15.58
N ILE A 17 -23.67 -14.37 16.59
CA ILE A 17 -23.44 -13.01 17.11
C ILE A 17 -22.04 -12.90 17.72
N CYS A 18 -21.65 -13.81 18.61
CA CYS A 18 -20.34 -13.75 19.26
C CYS A 18 -19.20 -13.84 18.23
N VAL A 19 -19.30 -14.74 17.26
CA VAL A 19 -18.33 -14.85 16.16
C VAL A 19 -18.34 -13.60 15.29
N TRP A 20 -19.50 -13.03 14.95
CA TRP A 20 -19.58 -11.80 14.19
C TRP A 20 -18.95 -10.61 14.91
N VAL A 21 -19.22 -10.44 16.21
CA VAL A 21 -18.61 -9.39 17.06
C VAL A 21 -17.10 -9.59 17.17
N LEU A 22 -16.63 -10.82 17.39
CA LEU A 22 -15.20 -11.14 17.43
C LEU A 22 -14.51 -10.89 16.10
N LEU A 23 -15.14 -11.27 14.98
CA LEU A 23 -14.62 -11.03 13.65
C LEU A 23 -14.60 -9.54 13.32
N ARG A 24 -15.63 -8.77 13.71
CA ARG A 24 -15.67 -7.31 13.58
C ARG A 24 -14.63 -6.61 14.45
N TYR A 25 -14.48 -7.02 15.70
CA TYR A 25 -13.44 -6.51 16.58
C TYR A 25 -12.03 -6.84 16.04
N ARG A 26 -11.84 -8.07 15.55
CA ARG A 26 -10.57 -8.49 14.97
C ARG A 26 -10.28 -7.80 13.64
N GLU A 27 -11.30 -7.55 12.83
CA GLU A 27 -11.22 -6.75 11.61
C GLU A 27 -10.83 -5.31 11.93
N TRP A 28 -11.50 -4.68 12.89
CA TRP A 28 -11.20 -3.31 13.32
C TRP A 28 -9.80 -3.19 13.92
N LYS A 29 -9.39 -4.15 14.77
CA LYS A 29 -8.12 -4.10 15.51
C LYS A 29 -6.90 -4.62 14.73
N TYR A 30 -7.09 -5.62 13.86
CA TYR A 30 -5.99 -6.32 13.16
C TYR A 30 -6.14 -6.36 11.62
N GLY A 31 -7.24 -5.82 11.07
CA GLY A 31 -7.60 -5.93 9.66
C GLY A 31 -8.19 -7.30 9.28
N TYR A 32 -8.52 -7.49 7.99
CA TYR A 32 -9.00 -8.77 7.46
C TYR A 32 -8.07 -9.93 7.83
N PRO A 33 -8.62 -11.11 8.18
CA PRO A 33 -7.81 -12.31 8.39
C PRO A 33 -7.01 -12.59 7.11
N TYR A 34 -5.69 -12.49 7.22
CA TYR A 34 -4.80 -12.73 6.09
C TYR A 34 -4.01 -14.01 6.31
N ARG A 35 -3.59 -14.63 5.21
CA ARG A 35 -2.65 -15.75 5.23
C ARG A 35 -1.27 -15.25 4.81
N ARG A 36 -0.24 -15.95 5.28
CA ARG A 36 1.17 -15.64 4.97
C ARG A 36 1.73 -16.68 4.03
N ILE A 37 2.32 -16.23 2.93
CA ILE A 37 3.09 -17.08 2.01
C ILE A 37 4.57 -16.78 2.23
N LYS A 38 5.36 -17.83 2.51
CA LYS A 38 6.80 -17.71 2.74
C LYS A 38 7.52 -17.31 1.46
N LEU A 39 8.44 -16.38 1.58
CA LEU A 39 9.32 -15.89 0.51
C LEU A 39 10.78 -16.22 0.84
N THR A 40 11.67 -15.98 -0.11
CA THR A 40 13.11 -15.92 0.15
C THR A 40 13.47 -14.80 1.14
N GLN A 41 14.70 -14.83 1.66
CA GLN A 41 15.23 -13.83 2.61
C GLN A 41 14.42 -13.72 3.92
N ASN A 42 13.82 -14.84 4.36
CA ASN A 42 13.00 -14.92 5.58
C ASN A 42 11.84 -13.91 5.64
N ARG A 43 11.25 -13.57 4.48
CA ARG A 43 10.11 -12.65 4.37
C ARG A 43 8.81 -13.41 4.09
N TYR A 44 7.69 -12.73 4.27
CA TYR A 44 6.36 -13.28 4.01
C TYR A 44 5.51 -12.27 3.24
N ALA A 45 4.74 -12.75 2.27
CA ALA A 45 3.68 -11.97 1.65
C ALA A 45 2.37 -12.16 2.42
N LYS A 46 1.63 -11.08 2.67
CA LYS A 46 0.26 -11.13 3.20
C LYS A 46 -0.70 -11.26 2.02
N VAL A 47 -1.64 -12.21 2.08
CA VAL A 47 -2.65 -12.43 1.04
C VAL A 47 -4.01 -12.68 1.68
N GLU A 48 -5.08 -12.45 0.92
CA GLU A 48 -6.42 -12.87 1.35
C GLU A 48 -6.56 -14.39 1.35
N PRO A 49 -7.39 -14.97 2.25
CA PRO A 49 -7.57 -16.43 2.34
C PRO A 49 -8.02 -17.06 1.01
N ARG A 50 -8.91 -16.38 0.28
CA ARG A 50 -9.42 -16.84 -1.02
C ARG A 50 -8.36 -16.96 -2.12
N ASP A 51 -7.27 -16.17 -2.03
CA ASP A 51 -6.18 -16.21 -3.01
C ASP A 51 -5.05 -17.16 -2.57
N PHE A 52 -5.03 -17.57 -1.29
CA PHE A 52 -3.92 -18.31 -0.70
C PHE A 52 -3.65 -19.64 -1.39
N GLU A 53 -4.68 -20.48 -1.55
CA GLU A 53 -4.50 -21.84 -2.08
C GLU A 53 -3.93 -21.82 -3.50
N LYS A 54 -4.36 -20.87 -4.32
CA LYS A 54 -3.85 -20.69 -5.68
C LYS A 54 -2.40 -20.20 -5.65
N LEU A 55 -2.11 -19.16 -4.87
CA LEU A 55 -0.79 -18.54 -4.85
C LEU A 55 0.28 -19.43 -4.20
N ASN A 56 -0.09 -20.19 -3.16
CA ASN A 56 0.83 -21.02 -2.39
C ASN A 56 1.34 -22.26 -3.15
N LYS A 57 0.76 -22.56 -4.32
CA LYS A 57 1.27 -23.60 -5.24
C LYS A 57 2.60 -23.20 -5.88
N HIS A 58 2.95 -21.92 -5.86
CA HIS A 58 4.14 -21.41 -6.53
C HIS A 58 5.26 -21.04 -5.54
N LYS A 59 6.51 -21.17 -5.99
CA LYS A 59 7.68 -20.68 -5.26
C LYS A 59 7.84 -19.18 -5.50
N TRP A 60 7.63 -18.40 -4.46
CA TRP A 60 7.79 -16.94 -4.48
C TRP A 60 9.11 -16.50 -3.85
N TYR A 61 9.68 -15.41 -4.37
CA TYR A 61 10.88 -14.77 -3.83
C TYR A 61 10.65 -13.29 -3.57
N ALA A 62 11.37 -12.75 -2.61
CA ALA A 62 11.33 -11.32 -2.28
C ALA A 62 12.26 -10.56 -3.24
N LYS A 63 11.68 -9.82 -4.18
CA LYS A 63 12.42 -8.91 -5.06
C LYS A 63 12.66 -7.60 -4.33
N ARG A 64 13.93 -7.26 -4.10
CA ARG A 64 14.32 -5.96 -3.53
C ARG A 64 14.18 -4.87 -4.60
N CYS A 65 13.48 -3.81 -4.24
CA CYS A 65 13.50 -2.51 -4.88
C CYS A 65 14.06 -1.50 -3.87
N ILE A 66 14.41 -0.29 -4.32
CA ILE A 66 15.13 0.75 -3.54
C ILE A 66 14.82 0.70 -2.03
N ASN A 67 13.55 0.92 -1.66
CA ASN A 67 13.09 0.95 -0.26
C ASN A 67 11.97 -0.05 0.05
N ARG A 68 11.75 -1.05 -0.82
CA ARG A 68 10.58 -1.94 -0.72
C ARG A 68 10.91 -3.33 -1.21
N PHE A 69 10.15 -4.31 -0.75
CA PHE A 69 10.17 -5.65 -1.30
C PHE A 69 8.84 -5.95 -1.99
N TYR A 70 8.92 -6.69 -3.09
CA TYR A 70 7.76 -7.21 -3.79
C TYR A 70 7.84 -8.73 -3.87
N ALA A 71 6.71 -9.40 -3.72
CA ALA A 71 6.63 -10.84 -3.95
C ALA A 71 6.58 -11.11 -5.45
N HIS A 72 7.58 -11.83 -5.96
CA HIS A 72 7.71 -12.20 -7.37
C HIS A 72 7.93 -13.69 -7.53
N ARG A 73 7.60 -14.21 -8.71
CA ARG A 73 7.97 -15.55 -9.16
C ARG A 73 8.42 -15.50 -10.62
N LYS A 74 9.08 -16.56 -11.06
CA LYS A 74 9.28 -16.85 -12.49
C LYS A 74 8.10 -17.70 -12.98
N ASN A 75 7.54 -17.37 -14.13
CA ASN A 75 6.62 -18.29 -14.81
C ASN A 75 7.41 -19.32 -15.66
N GLU A 76 6.69 -20.22 -16.32
CA GLU A 76 7.27 -21.27 -17.18
C GLU A 76 8.11 -20.70 -18.32
N ALA A 77 7.74 -19.52 -18.84
CA ALA A 77 8.50 -18.78 -19.85
C ALA A 77 9.71 -18.00 -19.27
N GLY A 78 10.04 -18.15 -17.98
CA GLY A 78 11.16 -17.44 -17.33
C GLY A 78 10.92 -15.94 -17.10
N ILE A 79 9.69 -15.46 -17.27
CA ILE A 79 9.27 -14.06 -17.08
C ILE A 79 8.94 -13.82 -15.61
N ASN A 80 9.32 -12.64 -15.10
CA ASN A 80 9.01 -12.22 -13.74
C ASN A 80 7.53 -11.81 -13.61
N VAL A 81 6.78 -12.50 -12.76
CA VAL A 81 5.38 -12.18 -12.43
C VAL A 81 5.32 -11.72 -10.98
N GLY A 82 4.71 -10.55 -10.75
CA GLY A 82 4.47 -10.04 -9.40
C GLY A 82 3.15 -10.58 -8.82
N MET A 83 3.13 -10.90 -7.53
CA MET A 83 1.96 -11.47 -6.84
C MET A 83 0.73 -10.57 -6.98
N HIS A 84 0.88 -9.28 -6.66
CA HIS A 84 -0.15 -8.24 -6.87
C HIS A 84 -0.76 -8.23 -8.28
N ARG A 85 0.05 -8.47 -9.34
CA ARG A 85 -0.45 -8.54 -10.72
C ARG A 85 -1.20 -9.84 -11.01
N GLU A 86 -0.78 -10.95 -10.43
CA GLU A 86 -1.47 -12.24 -10.58
C GLU A 86 -2.84 -12.25 -9.90
N ILE A 87 -2.97 -11.53 -8.77
CA ILE A 87 -4.22 -11.38 -8.02
C ILE A 87 -5.22 -10.49 -8.77
N MET A 88 -4.76 -9.31 -9.23
CA MET A 88 -5.64 -8.27 -9.77
C MET A 88 -5.81 -8.34 -11.30
N LYS A 89 -4.88 -8.99 -12.02
CA LYS A 89 -4.89 -9.14 -13.48
C LYS A 89 -5.23 -7.83 -14.23
N PRO A 90 -4.43 -6.77 -14.09
CA PRO A 90 -4.72 -5.48 -14.70
C PRO A 90 -4.66 -5.55 -16.23
N TRP A 91 -5.50 -4.77 -16.90
CA TRP A 91 -5.47 -4.56 -18.34
C TRP A 91 -4.15 -3.90 -18.80
N ARG A 92 -3.84 -4.02 -20.10
CA ARG A 92 -2.66 -3.35 -20.69
C ARG A 92 -2.77 -1.84 -20.49
N GLY A 93 -1.66 -1.21 -20.10
CA GLY A 93 -1.60 0.22 -19.77
C GLY A 93 -1.89 0.55 -18.30
N TYR A 94 -2.40 -0.41 -17.52
CA TYR A 94 -2.64 -0.26 -16.09
C TYR A 94 -1.61 -1.00 -15.25
N CYS A 95 -1.36 -0.48 -14.06
CA CYS A 95 -0.58 -1.14 -13.03
C CYS A 95 -1.43 -1.38 -11.78
N VAL A 96 -0.85 -2.11 -10.83
CA VAL A 96 -1.48 -2.41 -9.56
C VAL A 96 -0.66 -1.70 -8.50
N ASP A 97 -1.27 -0.73 -7.84
CA ASP A 97 -0.69 0.06 -6.76
C ASP A 97 -1.06 -0.55 -5.40
N HIS A 98 -0.12 -0.46 -4.47
CA HIS A 98 -0.29 -0.85 -3.07
C HIS A 98 -0.65 0.39 -2.28
N ILE A 99 -1.88 0.47 -1.79
CA ILE A 99 -2.43 1.67 -1.12
C ILE A 99 -1.52 2.12 0.03
N ASN A 100 -1.10 1.19 0.90
CA ASN A 100 -0.19 1.49 2.02
C ASN A 100 1.30 1.63 1.62
N GLY A 101 1.64 1.32 0.36
CA GLY A 101 3.02 1.30 -0.14
C GLY A 101 3.89 0.13 0.32
N ASP A 102 3.32 -0.89 0.97
CA ASP A 102 3.99 -2.16 1.30
C ASP A 102 3.78 -3.18 0.18
N GLY A 103 4.84 -3.45 -0.60
CA GLY A 103 4.81 -4.39 -1.74
C GLY A 103 4.66 -5.87 -1.35
N LEU A 104 4.76 -6.21 -0.06
CA LEU A 104 4.51 -7.55 0.45
C LEU A 104 3.07 -7.74 0.95
N ASP A 105 2.31 -6.65 1.11
CA ASP A 105 0.90 -6.71 1.46
C ASP A 105 0.01 -6.81 0.21
N ASN A 106 -0.21 -8.04 -0.24
CA ASN A 106 -0.94 -8.35 -1.46
C ASN A 106 -2.43 -8.69 -1.18
N ARG A 107 -2.98 -8.25 -0.04
CA ARG A 107 -4.43 -8.35 0.23
C ARG A 107 -5.18 -7.47 -0.75
N ARG A 108 -6.30 -7.92 -1.33
CA ARG A 108 -7.03 -7.16 -2.35
C ARG A 108 -7.53 -5.81 -1.83
N ALA A 109 -7.92 -5.74 -0.56
CA ALA A 109 -8.25 -4.46 0.08
C ALA A 109 -7.10 -3.42 0.08
N ASN A 110 -5.84 -3.86 -0.04
CA ASN A 110 -4.66 -2.99 -0.16
C ASN A 110 -4.20 -2.77 -1.61
N LEU A 111 -4.84 -3.41 -2.58
CA LEU A 111 -4.47 -3.32 -3.99
C LEU A 111 -5.52 -2.51 -4.77
N ARG A 112 -5.06 -1.71 -5.74
CA ARG A 112 -5.93 -1.01 -6.67
C ARG A 112 -5.35 -0.99 -8.06
N ILE A 113 -6.20 -1.16 -9.07
CA ILE A 113 -5.82 -0.99 -10.47
C ILE A 113 -5.82 0.50 -10.78
N VAL A 114 -4.69 0.99 -11.26
CA VAL A 114 -4.47 2.43 -11.50
C VAL A 114 -3.67 2.65 -12.77
N THR A 115 -3.72 3.86 -13.29
CA THR A 115 -2.81 4.32 -14.34
C THR A 115 -1.40 4.52 -13.77
N ILE A 116 -0.42 4.57 -14.67
CA ILE A 116 0.99 4.86 -14.29
C ILE A 116 1.10 6.24 -13.61
N ALA A 117 0.31 7.22 -14.05
CA ALA A 117 0.29 8.56 -13.47
C ALA A 117 -0.23 8.55 -12.03
N GLU A 118 -1.37 7.90 -11.78
CA GLU A 118 -1.96 7.77 -10.44
C GLU A 118 -1.04 7.01 -9.47
N ASN A 119 -0.39 5.93 -9.93
CA ASN A 119 0.61 5.22 -9.14
C ASN A 119 1.80 6.12 -8.75
N ASN A 120 2.19 7.05 -9.62
CA ASN A 120 3.23 8.02 -9.30
C ASN A 120 2.77 9.07 -8.28
N TYR A 121 1.47 9.40 -8.23
CA TYR A 121 0.91 10.28 -7.20
C TYR A 121 1.04 9.67 -5.80
N ASN A 122 0.90 8.34 -5.68
CA ASN A 122 1.09 7.62 -4.41
C ASN A 122 2.57 7.37 -4.06
N LYS A 123 3.51 7.79 -4.90
CA LYS A 123 4.94 7.55 -4.68
C LYS A 123 5.43 8.38 -3.50
N ARG A 124 6.25 7.77 -2.63
CA ARG A 124 6.98 8.48 -1.57
C ARG A 124 8.12 9.30 -2.19
N LYS A 125 8.56 10.32 -1.47
CA LYS A 125 9.78 11.07 -1.80
C LYS A 125 10.96 10.09 -1.96
N SER A 126 11.74 10.30 -3.02
CA SER A 126 12.97 9.54 -3.24
C SER A 126 14.05 10.01 -2.27
N LEU A 127 14.68 9.07 -1.56
CA LEU A 127 15.76 9.36 -0.62
C LEU A 127 17.04 9.89 -1.30
N ASN A 128 17.16 9.71 -2.61
CA ASN A 128 18.34 10.18 -3.36
C ASN A 128 18.33 11.70 -3.61
N VAL A 129 17.17 12.36 -3.45
CA VAL A 129 17.05 13.81 -3.69
C VAL A 129 17.23 14.54 -2.37
N ARG A 130 18.39 15.16 -2.18
CA ARG A 130 18.85 15.69 -0.88
C ARG A 130 18.41 17.12 -0.56
N SER A 131 17.80 17.84 -1.51
CA SER A 131 17.49 19.26 -1.29
C SER A 131 16.40 19.49 -0.25
N SER A 132 15.49 18.53 -0.07
CA SER A 132 14.36 18.61 0.86
C SER A 132 13.98 17.22 1.34
N GLN A 133 13.55 17.11 2.60
CA GLN A 133 12.95 15.90 3.14
C GLN A 133 11.53 15.66 2.62
N TYR A 134 10.84 16.71 2.17
CA TYR A 134 9.46 16.66 1.73
C TYR A 134 9.33 16.42 0.21
N LYS A 135 8.24 15.76 -0.16
CA LYS A 135 7.82 15.52 -1.53
C LYS A 135 7.33 16.81 -2.17
N GLY A 136 7.75 17.03 -3.42
CA GLY A 136 7.39 18.23 -4.19
C GLY A 136 8.15 19.50 -3.79
N VAL A 137 9.00 19.44 -2.77
CA VAL A 137 9.75 20.60 -2.27
C VAL A 137 11.21 20.52 -2.69
N SER A 138 11.78 21.67 -3.02
CA SER A 138 13.19 21.83 -3.37
C SER A 138 13.65 23.27 -3.11
N ILE A 139 14.90 23.46 -2.69
CA ILE A 139 15.48 24.79 -2.54
C ILE A 139 15.80 25.42 -3.91
N ASP A 140 15.35 26.65 -4.11
CA ASP A 140 15.77 27.49 -5.23
C ASP A 140 17.07 28.21 -4.84
N LYS A 141 18.20 27.75 -5.40
CA LYS A 141 19.52 28.29 -5.06
C LYS A 141 19.70 29.76 -5.41
N ARG A 142 18.97 30.29 -6.41
CA ARG A 142 19.09 31.71 -6.81
C ARG A 142 18.42 32.62 -5.79
N ASN A 143 17.19 32.28 -5.43
CA ASN A 143 16.36 33.10 -4.55
C ASN A 143 16.54 32.74 -3.06
N LYS A 144 17.26 31.65 -2.75
CA LYS A 144 17.42 31.06 -1.42
C LYS A 144 16.09 30.74 -0.72
N LYS A 145 15.03 30.50 -1.49
CA LYS A 145 13.68 30.16 -0.99
C LYS A 145 13.33 28.70 -1.26
N TRP A 146 12.41 28.15 -0.48
CA TRP A 146 11.85 26.82 -0.67
C TRP A 146 10.75 26.86 -1.71
N ARG A 147 10.88 26.10 -2.78
CA ARG A 147 9.90 26.04 -3.86
C ARG A 147 9.08 24.76 -3.79
N ALA A 148 7.76 24.88 -3.93
CA ALA A 148 6.84 23.76 -4.05
C ALA A 148 6.39 23.60 -5.51
N ILE A 149 6.51 22.39 -6.05
CA ILE A 149 6.11 22.03 -7.40
C ILE A 149 5.31 20.71 -7.37
N ILE A 150 4.24 20.67 -8.16
CA ILE A 150 3.45 19.46 -8.39
C ILE A 150 3.33 19.18 -9.88
N TYR A 151 3.30 17.89 -10.24
CA TYR A 151 3.07 17.45 -11.61
C TYR A 151 1.71 16.79 -11.70
N TYR A 152 0.83 17.35 -12.53
CA TYR A 152 -0.52 16.84 -12.74
C TYR A 152 -0.85 16.82 -14.23
N LYS A 153 -1.38 15.68 -14.72
CA LYS A 153 -1.66 15.46 -16.16
C LYS A 153 -0.54 15.96 -17.09
N TYR A 154 0.70 15.56 -16.80
CA TYR A 154 1.93 15.90 -17.54
C TYR A 154 2.34 17.38 -17.51
N ARG A 155 1.65 18.23 -16.75
CA ARG A 155 1.98 19.65 -16.57
C ARG A 155 2.67 19.87 -15.24
N LYS A 156 3.70 20.72 -15.26
CA LYS A 156 4.39 21.20 -14.07
C LYS A 156 3.66 22.43 -13.56
N ILE A 157 3.19 22.39 -12.31
CA ILE A 157 2.50 23.49 -11.65
C ILE A 157 3.40 23.99 -10.52
N SER A 158 3.71 25.29 -10.53
CA SER A 158 4.42 25.95 -9.43
C SER A 158 3.39 26.33 -8.38
N LEU A 159 3.56 25.85 -7.15
CA LEU A 159 2.65 26.14 -6.03
C LEU A 159 3.08 27.39 -5.26
N GLY A 160 4.35 27.76 -5.36
CA GLY A 160 4.88 28.97 -4.76
C GLY A 160 6.34 28.84 -4.36
N SER A 161 6.85 29.92 -3.78
CA SER A 161 8.15 30.00 -3.12
C SER A 161 7.94 30.54 -1.70
N TYR A 162 8.57 29.89 -0.73
CA TYR A 162 8.32 30.08 0.71
C TYR A 162 9.67 30.27 1.44
N GLU A 163 9.64 30.95 2.57
CA GLU A 163 10.83 31.10 3.42
C GLU A 163 11.16 29.81 4.18
N ASN A 164 10.14 29.03 4.54
CA ASN A 164 10.29 27.78 5.28
C ASN A 164 10.00 26.55 4.41
N GLU A 165 10.74 25.48 4.66
CA GLU A 165 10.57 24.20 3.99
C GLU A 165 9.19 23.58 4.28
N ILE A 166 8.73 23.73 5.53
CA ILE A 166 7.46 23.18 6.02
C ILE A 166 6.27 23.85 5.32
N ASP A 167 6.32 25.17 5.12
CA ASP A 167 5.23 25.91 4.46
C ASP A 167 5.09 25.47 2.99
N ALA A 168 6.23 25.27 2.30
CA ALA A 168 6.26 24.70 0.96
C ALA A 168 5.69 23.26 0.94
N ALA A 169 5.95 22.46 1.98
CA ALA A 169 5.43 21.10 2.09
C ALA A 169 3.92 21.06 2.35
N LYS A 170 3.39 21.98 3.17
CA LYS A 170 1.95 22.13 3.41
C LYS A 170 1.21 22.55 2.14
N ALA A 171 1.75 23.51 1.40
CA ALA A 171 1.20 23.92 0.10
C ALA A 171 1.18 22.76 -0.91
N TYR A 172 2.21 21.90 -0.89
CA TYR A 172 2.21 20.68 -1.69
C TYR A 172 1.11 19.71 -1.27
N ASP A 173 0.92 19.50 0.03
CA ASP A 173 -0.08 18.57 0.55
C ASP A 173 -1.50 19.02 0.22
N GLU A 174 -1.81 20.32 0.38
CA GLU A 174 -3.08 20.91 -0.03
C GLU A 174 -3.37 20.66 -1.52
N ALA A 175 -2.41 21.01 -2.39
CA ALA A 175 -2.54 20.79 -3.82
C ALA A 175 -2.61 19.29 -4.18
N ALA A 176 -1.90 18.42 -3.45
CA ALA A 176 -1.95 16.98 -3.67
C ALA A 176 -3.31 16.39 -3.28
N LYS A 177 -3.92 16.85 -2.18
CA LYS A 177 -5.28 16.44 -1.78
C LYS A 177 -6.29 16.82 -2.86
N GLU A 178 -6.24 18.06 -3.35
CA GLU A 178 -7.16 18.56 -4.37
C GLU A 178 -6.97 17.85 -5.72
N LEU A 179 -5.73 17.75 -6.20
CA LEU A 179 -5.47 17.26 -7.57
C LEU A 179 -5.44 15.73 -7.67
N PHE A 180 -4.93 15.03 -6.66
CA PHE A 180 -4.74 13.58 -6.68
C PHE A 180 -5.82 12.82 -5.91
N GLY A 181 -6.57 13.49 -5.03
CA GLY A 181 -7.60 12.87 -4.20
C GLY A 181 -7.09 11.64 -3.44
N LYS A 182 -7.79 10.52 -3.57
CA LYS A 182 -7.43 9.23 -2.93
C LYS A 182 -6.05 8.66 -3.32
N PHE A 183 -5.40 9.19 -4.35
CA PHE A 183 -4.06 8.76 -4.78
C PHE A 183 -2.94 9.61 -4.18
N ALA A 184 -3.28 10.67 -3.45
CA ALA A 184 -2.30 11.56 -2.85
C ALA A 184 -1.46 10.82 -1.81
N LYS A 185 -0.14 10.89 -1.96
CA LYS A 185 0.78 10.64 -0.85
C LYS A 185 1.29 11.98 -0.33
N LEU A 186 0.77 12.34 0.84
CA LEU A 186 1.07 13.56 1.59
C LEU A 186 2.39 13.44 2.37
N ASN A 187 2.91 14.60 2.75
CA ASN A 187 4.09 14.77 3.59
C ASN A 187 3.75 14.67 5.07
N PHE A 188 2.61 15.21 5.48
CA PHE A 188 2.10 15.17 6.85
C PHE A 188 0.93 14.18 6.93
N ASP A 189 0.84 13.47 8.06
CA ASP A 189 -0.33 12.67 8.38
C ASP A 189 -1.48 13.62 8.77
N GLU A 190 -2.72 13.27 8.43
CA GLU A 190 -3.89 14.03 8.89
C GLU A 190 -4.10 13.69 10.37
N ASP A 191 -3.95 14.69 11.24
CA ASP A 191 -4.26 14.58 12.68
C ASP A 191 -5.75 14.28 12.92
#